data_AF-A0A521W7S8-F1
#
_entry.id   AF-A0A521W7S8-F1
#
_cell.length_a   1.000
_cell.length_b   1.000
_cell.length_c   1.000
_cell.angle_alpha   90.00
_cell.angle_beta   90.00
_cell.angle_gamma   90.00
#
_symmetry.space_group_name_H-M   'P 1'
#
loop_
_entity.id
_entity.type
_entity.pdbx_description
1 polymer ?
#
loop_
_entity_poly.entity_id
_entity_poly.type
_entity_poly.pdbx_seq_one_letter_code
_entity_poly.pdbx_strand_id
1 'polypeptide(L)'
;MKTLIIVIGIVLLSLPAQGQDNNDWHIKFSSGKTLYEVELAQIQGDSIGISNQGTLEWYGINDITTMELSGEHSTALRDGLIGAALLGGLGFAIASAEDSHKEEYQEQSNTKFLWGGAGALTGGIGGVVLGNTSSTEVEYNMERLDATQKRAIVEKIFQENISSISTTIQQSDAVRLRKGGTIKGTVTENMEDSTVTIHTIEGGIVTYPRSEVFTIERREPISQAMQMENKGSAPIGSGLGLEIQAGVTVPLGDFSGTNGGKALTGFMFKANMTYPVFMNENQSFIVQSLTSASVSINGVDIEYPAQARTDFGFWITGWPLTGIRLMTRPGGDFAFHCSGQAGILAGSSPPITIDATTYSLEQPNSSAIAFAYQAGAGIVFQDRFLFEVYYMSGSPKYTLTKTENSVLQTDIIKQETSLLSLTLGLVF
;
A
#
# COMPACT_ATOMS: atom_id res chain seq x y z
N MET A 1 -38.99 5.14 -12.92
CA MET A 1 -38.23 5.20 -11.66
C MET A 1 -37.70 3.80 -11.36
N LYS A 2 -36.41 3.54 -11.57
CA LYS A 2 -35.77 2.27 -11.21
C LYS A 2 -34.89 2.52 -9.99
N THR A 3 -35.23 1.90 -8.88
CA THR A 3 -34.49 1.96 -7.61
C THR A 3 -33.21 1.14 -7.76
N LEU A 4 -32.06 1.79 -7.65
CA LEU A 4 -30.75 1.15 -7.62
C LEU A 4 -30.42 0.82 -6.15
N ILE A 5 -30.41 -0.47 -5.82
CA ILE A 5 -29.97 -0.98 -4.51
C ILE A 5 -28.49 -1.36 -4.65
N ILE A 6 -27.61 -0.67 -3.91
CA ILE A 6 -26.20 -1.03 -3.79
C ILE A 6 -26.05 -1.87 -2.52
N VAL A 7 -25.68 -3.14 -2.68
CA VAL A 7 -25.36 -4.07 -1.59
C VAL A 7 -23.85 -4.10 -1.42
N ILE A 8 -23.36 -3.74 -0.21
CA ILE A 8 -21.95 -3.88 0.17
C ILE A 8 -21.85 -5.10 1.09
N GLY A 9 -21.17 -6.15 0.63
CA GLY A 9 -20.87 -7.35 1.42
C GLY A 9 -19.55 -7.19 2.18
N ILE A 10 -19.58 -7.38 3.49
CA ILE A 10 -18.40 -7.44 4.36
C ILE A 10 -17.98 -8.91 4.49
N VAL A 11 -16.74 -9.24 4.12
CA VAL A 11 -16.14 -10.57 4.32
C VAL A 11 -15.21 -10.52 5.54
N LEU A 12 -15.48 -11.38 6.52
CA LEU A 12 -14.66 -11.60 7.72
C LEU A 12 -13.50 -12.55 7.38
N LEU A 13 -12.25 -12.14 7.64
CA LEU A 13 -11.06 -12.98 7.51
C LEU A 13 -10.60 -13.46 8.89
N SER A 14 -10.37 -14.77 9.02
CA SER A 14 -9.76 -15.42 10.19
C SER A 14 -8.26 -15.55 10.03
N LEU A 15 -7.48 -15.20 11.07
CA LEU A 15 -6.02 -15.34 11.11
C LEU A 15 -5.61 -16.77 11.53
N PRO A 16 -4.65 -17.43 10.85
CA PRO A 16 -4.06 -18.68 11.31
C PRO A 16 -2.93 -18.44 12.35
N ALA A 17 -2.62 -19.47 13.12
CA ALA A 17 -1.65 -19.47 14.22
C ALA A 17 -0.20 -19.60 13.73
N GLN A 18 0.74 -18.94 14.41
CA GLN A 18 2.18 -18.95 14.11
C GLN A 18 2.84 -20.29 14.41
N GLY A 19 3.37 -20.95 13.37
CA GLY A 19 4.39 -22.00 13.42
C GLY A 19 5.79 -21.41 13.21
N GLN A 20 6.83 -22.20 13.42
CA GLN A 20 8.23 -21.80 13.28
C GLN A 20 8.62 -21.86 11.79
N ASP A 21 8.79 -20.70 11.14
CA ASP A 21 9.00 -20.58 9.69
C ASP A 21 10.43 -20.99 9.30
N ASN A 22 10.60 -22.17 8.72
CA ASN A 22 11.79 -22.51 7.93
C ASN A 22 11.54 -22.06 6.48
N ASN A 23 12.35 -21.14 5.99
CA ASN A 23 12.27 -20.66 4.60
C ASN A 23 12.93 -21.66 3.65
N ASP A 24 12.22 -22.73 3.33
CA ASP A 24 12.67 -23.78 2.43
C ASP A 24 12.52 -23.31 0.96
N TRP A 25 13.54 -23.49 0.13
CA TRP A 25 13.53 -23.06 -1.29
C TRP A 25 13.54 -24.24 -2.26
N HIS A 26 12.85 -24.07 -3.39
CA HIS A 26 12.93 -24.89 -4.58
C HIS A 26 13.70 -24.12 -5.67
N ILE A 27 14.86 -24.64 -6.09
CA ILE A 27 15.77 -23.92 -7.02
C ILE A 27 16.04 -24.78 -8.24
N LYS A 28 15.67 -24.29 -9.42
CA LYS A 28 15.92 -24.92 -10.72
C LYS A 28 17.12 -24.27 -11.39
N PHE A 29 17.96 -25.09 -12.02
CA PHE A 29 19.16 -24.67 -12.74
C PHE A 29 19.04 -24.94 -14.25
N SER A 30 19.82 -24.21 -15.03
CA SER A 30 19.96 -24.33 -16.49
C SER A 30 20.44 -25.72 -16.93
N SER A 31 21.14 -26.44 -16.05
CA SER A 31 21.56 -27.82 -16.25
C SER A 31 20.41 -28.84 -16.18
N GLY A 32 19.21 -28.42 -15.78
CA GLY A 32 18.07 -29.28 -15.48
C GLY A 32 18.06 -29.84 -14.04
N LYS A 33 19.10 -29.56 -13.23
CA LYS A 33 19.10 -29.90 -11.81
C LYS A 33 18.03 -29.08 -11.07
N THR A 34 17.29 -29.71 -10.17
CA THR A 34 16.37 -29.04 -9.25
C THR A 34 16.71 -29.43 -7.83
N LEU A 35 16.86 -28.44 -6.95
CA LEU A 35 16.99 -28.61 -5.52
C LEU A 35 15.66 -28.30 -4.85
N TYR A 36 15.25 -29.13 -3.89
CA TYR A 36 14.02 -28.96 -3.12
C TYR A 36 14.37 -28.84 -1.64
N GLU A 37 13.56 -28.07 -0.90
CA GLU A 37 13.71 -27.85 0.54
C GLU A 37 15.14 -27.47 0.95
N VAL A 38 15.73 -26.49 0.25
CA VAL A 38 17.09 -26.01 0.52
C VAL A 38 17.13 -24.64 1.17
N GLU A 39 18.17 -24.39 1.96
CA GLU A 39 18.39 -23.10 2.62
C GLU A 39 19.46 -22.29 1.88
N LEU A 40 19.24 -20.99 1.72
CA LEU A 40 20.23 -20.07 1.17
C LEU A 40 21.22 -19.66 2.27
N ALA A 41 22.46 -20.14 2.20
CA ALA A 41 23.43 -19.97 3.27
C ALA A 41 24.37 -18.77 3.06
N GLN A 42 24.85 -18.53 1.83
CA GLN A 42 25.81 -17.46 1.55
C GLN A 42 25.78 -17.02 0.07
N ILE A 43 26.22 -15.78 -0.20
CA ILE A 43 26.57 -15.32 -1.54
C ILE A 43 28.07 -14.98 -1.57
N GLN A 44 28.81 -15.49 -2.55
CA GLN A 44 30.22 -15.19 -2.76
C GLN A 44 30.51 -14.97 -4.24
N GLY A 45 30.81 -13.72 -4.62
CA GLY A 45 31.02 -13.36 -6.02
C GLY A 45 29.76 -13.60 -6.85
N ASP A 46 29.88 -14.38 -7.92
CA ASP A 46 28.77 -14.75 -8.80
C ASP A 46 28.24 -16.16 -8.49
N SER A 47 28.43 -16.63 -7.25
CA SER A 47 27.96 -17.92 -6.78
C SER A 47 27.13 -17.80 -5.51
N ILE A 48 26.15 -18.69 -5.38
CA ILE A 48 25.31 -18.87 -4.21
C ILE A 48 25.67 -20.19 -3.52
N GLY A 49 25.88 -20.13 -2.21
CA GLY A 49 26.04 -21.27 -1.33
C GLY A 49 24.68 -21.71 -0.83
N ILE A 50 24.28 -22.93 -1.19
CA ILE A 50 23.00 -23.53 -0.87
C ILE A 50 23.26 -24.70 0.09
N SER A 51 22.62 -24.67 1.27
CA SER A 51 22.67 -25.77 2.23
C SER A 51 21.56 -26.77 1.89
N ASN A 52 21.96 -27.99 1.55
CA ASN A 52 21.06 -29.11 1.31
C ASN A 52 21.36 -30.21 2.33
N GLN A 53 20.42 -30.48 3.23
CA GLN A 53 20.58 -31.48 4.30
C GLN A 53 21.89 -31.29 5.11
N GLY A 54 22.25 -30.03 5.39
CA GLY A 54 23.45 -29.67 6.15
C GLY A 54 24.76 -29.70 5.36
N THR A 55 24.72 -30.03 4.06
CA THR A 55 25.89 -29.94 3.17
C THR A 55 25.81 -28.65 2.36
N LEU A 56 26.86 -27.82 2.45
CA LEU A 56 26.96 -26.57 1.69
C LEU A 56 27.50 -26.86 0.28
N GLU A 57 26.71 -26.54 -0.74
CA GLU A 57 27.08 -26.68 -2.16
C GLU A 57 27.04 -25.31 -2.85
N TRP A 58 27.96 -25.06 -3.79
CA TRP A 58 28.08 -23.78 -4.49
C TRP A 58 27.60 -23.88 -5.93
N TYR A 59 26.80 -22.89 -6.35
CA TYR A 59 26.22 -22.80 -7.69
C TYR A 59 26.41 -21.43 -8.30
N GLY A 60 26.64 -21.35 -9.61
CA GLY A 60 26.67 -20.08 -10.32
C GLY A 60 25.28 -19.44 -10.32
N ILE A 61 25.19 -18.15 -9.95
CA ILE A 61 23.93 -17.40 -9.98
C ILE A 61 23.34 -17.36 -11.39
N ASN A 62 24.22 -17.32 -12.40
CA ASN A 62 23.82 -17.34 -13.82
C ASN A 62 23.10 -18.63 -14.22
N ASP A 63 23.40 -19.73 -13.52
CA ASP A 63 22.80 -21.03 -13.80
C ASP A 63 21.38 -21.15 -13.21
N ILE A 64 20.94 -20.23 -12.34
CA ILE A 64 19.60 -20.28 -11.75
C ILE A 64 18.56 -19.86 -12.79
N THR A 65 17.55 -20.71 -13.01
CA THR A 65 16.43 -20.45 -13.92
C THR A 65 15.15 -20.13 -13.16
N THR A 66 14.93 -20.76 -12.00
CA THR A 66 13.77 -20.51 -11.16
C THR A 66 14.16 -20.61 -9.68
N MET A 67 13.63 -19.72 -8.85
CA MET A 67 13.61 -19.88 -7.40
C MET A 67 12.17 -19.77 -6.91
N GLU A 68 11.74 -20.71 -6.09
CA GLU A 68 10.38 -20.80 -5.58
C GLU A 68 10.46 -21.03 -4.08
N LEU A 69 9.74 -20.25 -3.28
CA LEU A 69 9.71 -20.43 -1.84
C LEU A 69 8.68 -21.52 -1.49
N SER A 70 9.16 -22.62 -0.91
CA SER A 70 8.35 -23.69 -0.36
C SER A 70 7.74 -23.21 0.96
N GLY A 71 6.45 -22.92 0.94
CA GLY A 71 5.72 -22.58 2.16
C GLY A 71 4.33 -22.05 1.86
N GLU A 72 3.31 -22.70 2.43
CA GLU A 72 2.04 -22.05 2.68
C GLU A 72 2.29 -20.97 3.73
N HIS A 73 2.71 -19.73 3.39
CA HIS A 73 2.42 -18.50 4.16
C HIS A 73 3.03 -17.24 3.48
N SER A 74 2.23 -16.64 2.59
CA SER A 74 2.00 -15.19 2.43
C SER A 74 3.19 -14.21 2.25
N THR A 75 3.58 -13.98 0.98
CA THR A 75 4.04 -12.66 0.47
C THR A 75 3.10 -12.04 -0.59
N ALA A 76 1.95 -12.68 -0.85
CA ALA A 76 0.96 -12.29 -1.87
C ALA A 76 0.34 -10.89 -1.67
N LEU A 77 0.31 -10.37 -0.44
CA LEU A 77 -0.30 -9.09 -0.11
C LEU A 77 0.51 -7.87 -0.62
N ARG A 78 1.83 -8.00 -0.73
CA ARG A 78 2.73 -6.89 -1.09
C ARG A 78 2.73 -6.64 -2.61
N ASP A 79 2.74 -7.68 -3.41
CA ASP A 79 2.75 -7.58 -4.88
C ASP A 79 1.36 -7.36 -5.47
N GLY A 80 0.30 -7.88 -4.82
CA GLY A 80 -1.08 -7.59 -5.18
C GLY A 80 -1.46 -6.11 -5.02
N LEU A 81 -0.90 -5.41 -4.02
CA LEU A 81 -1.19 -3.99 -3.78
C LEU A 81 -0.48 -3.05 -4.76
N ILE A 82 0.77 -3.34 -5.13
CA ILE A 82 1.50 -2.57 -6.15
C ILE A 82 0.85 -2.78 -7.52
N GLY A 83 0.42 -4.00 -7.83
CA GLY A 83 -0.38 -4.30 -9.02
C GLY A 83 -1.72 -3.57 -9.04
N ALA A 84 -2.47 -3.55 -7.92
CA ALA A 84 -3.77 -2.88 -7.84
C ALA A 84 -3.68 -1.35 -8.00
N ALA A 85 -2.68 -0.71 -7.40
CA ALA A 85 -2.48 0.73 -7.52
C ALA A 85 -2.04 1.15 -8.94
N LEU A 86 -1.17 0.35 -9.57
CA LEU A 86 -0.71 0.61 -10.95
C LEU A 86 -1.81 0.30 -11.98
N LEU A 87 -2.54 -0.82 -11.84
CA LEU A 87 -3.60 -1.23 -12.76
C LEU A 87 -4.88 -0.39 -12.61
N GLY A 88 -5.20 0.09 -11.40
CA GLY A 88 -6.29 1.04 -11.19
C GLY A 88 -6.03 2.40 -11.84
N GLY A 89 -4.79 2.92 -11.71
CA GLY A 89 -4.36 4.15 -12.36
C GLY A 89 -4.24 4.03 -13.90
N LEU A 90 -3.67 2.92 -14.40
CA LEU A 90 -3.55 2.62 -15.83
C LEU A 90 -4.91 2.32 -16.48
N GLY A 91 -5.79 1.58 -15.82
CA GLY A 91 -7.13 1.29 -16.32
C GLY A 91 -7.98 2.55 -16.49
N PHE A 92 -7.87 3.49 -15.54
CA PHE A 92 -8.49 4.81 -15.66
C PHE A 92 -7.86 5.63 -16.81
N ALA A 93 -6.52 5.67 -16.89
CA ALA A 93 -5.81 6.40 -17.94
C ALA A 93 -6.12 5.87 -19.36
N ILE A 94 -6.18 4.55 -19.54
CA ILE A 94 -6.52 3.90 -20.82
C ILE A 94 -7.99 4.15 -21.18
N ALA A 95 -8.92 4.00 -20.22
CA ALA A 95 -10.34 4.30 -20.46
C ALA A 95 -10.57 5.78 -20.79
N SER A 96 -9.74 6.70 -20.28
CA SER A 96 -9.80 8.12 -20.60
C SER A 96 -9.07 8.50 -21.91
N ALA A 97 -8.12 7.68 -22.38
CA ALA A 97 -7.35 7.93 -23.60
C ALA A 97 -8.02 7.34 -24.86
N GLU A 98 -8.84 6.30 -24.72
CA GLU A 98 -9.51 5.65 -25.86
C GLU A 98 -10.61 6.54 -26.50
N ASP A 99 -11.04 7.62 -25.83
CA ASP A 99 -11.99 8.61 -26.34
C ASP A 99 -11.40 9.60 -27.36
N SER A 100 -10.07 9.70 -27.51
CA SER A 100 -9.47 10.71 -28.42
C SER A 100 -9.45 10.32 -29.90
N HIS A 101 -9.99 9.14 -30.28
CA HIS A 101 -9.84 8.60 -31.64
C HIS A 101 -11.12 8.06 -32.31
N LYS A 102 -12.31 8.25 -31.75
CA LYS A 102 -13.56 7.80 -32.42
C LYS A 102 -14.56 8.95 -32.57
N GLU A 103 -14.52 9.58 -33.74
CA GLU A 103 -15.60 10.42 -34.27
C GLU A 103 -16.78 9.53 -34.71
N GLU A 104 -17.63 9.08 -33.79
CA GLU A 104 -18.98 8.67 -34.17
C GLU A 104 -19.96 8.79 -33.00
N TYR A 105 -21.05 9.52 -33.23
CA TYR A 105 -22.15 9.79 -32.30
C TYR A 105 -22.84 8.49 -31.83
N GLN A 106 -22.91 8.24 -30.52
CA GLN A 106 -24.16 8.01 -29.76
C GLN A 106 -23.90 7.61 -28.29
N GLU A 107 -24.41 8.44 -27.37
CA GLU A 107 -25.16 8.07 -26.15
C GLU A 107 -24.67 6.89 -25.26
N GLN A 108 -23.38 6.82 -24.94
CA GLN A 108 -22.82 5.75 -24.07
C GLN A 108 -21.78 6.17 -23.01
N SER A 109 -21.65 7.46 -22.65
CA SER A 109 -20.54 7.89 -21.76
C SER A 109 -20.79 7.65 -20.26
N ASN A 110 -22.03 7.74 -19.77
CA ASN A 110 -22.33 7.63 -18.34
C ASN A 110 -22.07 6.23 -17.76
N THR A 111 -22.25 5.15 -18.53
CA THR A 111 -21.93 3.79 -18.08
C THR A 111 -20.44 3.53 -18.05
N LYS A 112 -19.66 4.05 -19.00
CA LYS A 112 -18.22 3.77 -19.11
C LYS A 112 -17.39 4.38 -17.99
N PHE A 113 -17.73 5.60 -17.54
CA PHE A 113 -17.09 6.20 -16.36
C PHE A 113 -17.46 5.47 -15.07
N LEU A 114 -18.72 5.02 -14.94
CA LEU A 114 -19.16 4.17 -13.82
C LEU A 114 -18.44 2.82 -13.82
N TRP A 115 -18.15 2.24 -14.99
CA TRP A 115 -17.31 1.04 -15.14
C TRP A 115 -15.82 1.33 -14.92
N GLY A 116 -15.34 2.54 -15.15
CA GLY A 116 -13.98 2.98 -14.79
C GLY A 116 -13.79 3.16 -13.28
N GLY A 117 -14.76 3.78 -12.60
CA GLY A 117 -14.80 3.88 -11.14
C GLY A 117 -15.07 2.53 -10.46
N ALA A 118 -15.99 1.74 -10.99
CA ALA A 118 -16.17 0.35 -10.58
C ALA A 118 -14.94 -0.50 -10.92
N GLY A 119 -14.23 -0.24 -12.02
CA GLY A 119 -12.98 -0.91 -12.38
C GLY A 119 -11.81 -0.55 -11.46
N ALA A 120 -11.75 0.69 -10.97
CA ALA A 120 -10.80 1.09 -9.94
C ALA A 120 -11.12 0.46 -8.58
N LEU A 121 -12.41 0.37 -8.21
CA LEU A 121 -12.87 -0.31 -6.99
C LEU A 121 -12.72 -1.84 -7.09
N THR A 122 -13.07 -2.45 -8.21
CA THR A 122 -12.97 -3.90 -8.46
C THR A 122 -11.55 -4.31 -8.82
N GLY A 123 -10.69 -3.39 -9.30
CA GLY A 123 -9.25 -3.61 -9.45
C GLY A 123 -8.51 -3.48 -8.13
N GLY A 124 -8.93 -2.53 -7.27
CA GLY A 124 -8.46 -2.41 -5.89
C GLY A 124 -8.88 -3.58 -5.00
N ILE A 125 -10.16 -3.97 -5.05
CA ILE A 125 -10.72 -5.09 -4.28
C ILE A 125 -10.37 -6.43 -4.93
N GLY A 126 -10.45 -6.52 -6.25
CA GLY A 126 -10.12 -7.73 -7.03
C GLY A 126 -8.62 -8.00 -7.09
N GLY A 127 -7.74 -7.01 -7.01
CA GLY A 127 -6.30 -7.25 -6.79
C GLY A 127 -6.02 -7.88 -5.42
N VAL A 128 -6.79 -7.49 -4.40
CA VAL A 128 -6.75 -8.08 -3.05
C VAL A 128 -7.41 -9.46 -2.99
N VAL A 129 -8.48 -9.70 -3.78
CA VAL A 129 -9.19 -11.00 -3.85
C VAL A 129 -8.49 -12.00 -4.77
N LEU A 130 -7.99 -11.59 -5.93
CA LEU A 130 -7.24 -12.44 -6.86
C LEU A 130 -5.83 -12.74 -6.36
N GLY A 131 -5.21 -11.84 -5.60
CA GLY A 131 -4.03 -12.15 -4.79
C GLY A 131 -4.29 -13.16 -3.67
N ASN A 132 -5.56 -13.41 -3.32
CA ASN A 132 -6.00 -14.40 -2.33
C ASN A 132 -6.62 -15.66 -2.95
N THR A 133 -6.79 -15.73 -4.28
CA THR A 133 -7.29 -16.95 -4.95
C THR A 133 -6.21 -17.58 -5.82
N SER A 134 -5.60 -18.62 -5.25
CA SER A 134 -4.94 -19.76 -5.90
C SER A 134 -3.68 -19.50 -6.74
N SER A 135 -2.59 -19.15 -6.07
CA SER A 135 -1.34 -19.94 -6.06
C SER A 135 -0.42 -19.37 -4.98
N THR A 136 -0.20 -20.13 -3.91
CA THR A 136 0.58 -19.76 -2.71
C THR A 136 2.10 -19.79 -2.92
N GLU A 137 2.55 -20.03 -4.13
CA GLU A 137 3.97 -20.14 -4.48
C GLU A 137 4.47 -18.81 -5.05
N VAL A 138 5.50 -18.24 -4.41
CA VAL A 138 6.23 -17.12 -5.01
C VAL A 138 7.31 -17.71 -5.90
N GLU A 139 7.05 -17.66 -7.21
CA GLU A 139 7.99 -18.10 -8.24
C GLU A 139 8.75 -16.90 -8.83
N TYR A 140 10.07 -16.89 -8.68
CA TYR A 140 10.97 -15.99 -9.38
C TYR A 140 11.49 -16.69 -10.64
N ASN A 141 10.87 -16.40 -11.79
CA ASN A 141 11.38 -16.84 -13.08
C ASN A 141 12.58 -15.96 -13.52
N MET A 142 13.78 -16.56 -13.52
CA MET A 142 15.05 -15.91 -13.81
C MET A 142 15.57 -16.24 -15.22
N GLU A 143 14.86 -17.02 -16.04
CA GLU A 143 15.37 -17.53 -17.31
C GLU A 143 15.77 -16.41 -18.29
N ARG A 144 15.03 -15.29 -18.26
CA ARG A 144 15.23 -14.15 -19.18
C ARG A 144 16.08 -13.01 -18.60
N LEU A 145 16.59 -13.17 -17.39
CA LEU A 145 17.35 -12.14 -16.70
C LEU A 145 18.84 -12.26 -17.00
N ASP A 146 19.52 -11.12 -17.12
CA ASP A 146 20.98 -11.11 -17.21
C ASP A 146 21.63 -11.41 -15.84
N ALA A 147 22.94 -11.65 -15.85
CA ALA A 147 23.72 -11.99 -14.66
C ALA A 147 23.58 -10.97 -13.53
N THR A 148 23.54 -9.67 -13.87
CA THR A 148 23.47 -8.57 -12.90
C THR A 148 22.08 -8.54 -12.24
N GLN A 149 21.03 -8.74 -13.04
CA GLN A 149 19.65 -8.79 -12.58
C GLN A 149 19.39 -10.00 -11.67
N LYS A 150 19.86 -11.19 -12.06
CA LYS A 150 19.74 -12.40 -11.22
C LYS A 150 20.41 -12.20 -9.87
N ARG A 151 21.63 -11.65 -9.87
CA ARG A 151 22.38 -11.37 -8.65
C ARG A 151 21.65 -10.40 -7.73
N ALA A 152 21.09 -9.31 -8.27
CA ALA A 152 20.34 -8.34 -7.47
C ALA A 152 19.10 -8.97 -6.80
N ILE A 153 18.40 -9.88 -7.48
CA ILE A 153 17.25 -10.59 -6.90
C ILE A 153 17.71 -11.54 -5.79
N VAL A 154 18.75 -12.34 -6.04
CA VAL A 154 19.31 -13.27 -5.04
C VAL A 154 19.82 -12.52 -3.80
N GLU A 155 20.53 -11.40 -3.98
CA GLU A 155 20.99 -10.56 -2.87
C GLU A 155 19.82 -9.97 -2.07
N LYS A 156 18.74 -9.55 -2.72
CA LYS A 156 17.54 -9.06 -2.05
C LYS A 156 16.86 -10.16 -1.23
N ILE A 157 16.67 -11.35 -1.80
CA ILE A 157 16.12 -12.51 -1.09
C ILE A 157 16.97 -12.83 0.16
N PHE A 158 18.30 -12.80 0.00
CA PHE A 158 19.23 -13.08 1.08
C PHE A 158 19.20 -12.02 2.19
N GLN A 159 19.09 -10.73 1.84
CA GLN A 159 18.92 -9.65 2.81
C GLN A 159 17.59 -9.76 3.57
N GLU A 160 16.51 -10.10 2.88
CA GLU A 160 15.20 -10.32 3.51
C GLU A 160 15.28 -11.49 4.50
N ASN A 161 15.94 -12.61 4.16
CA ASN A 161 16.18 -13.74 5.06
C ASN A 161 17.12 -13.43 6.25
N ILE A 162 18.17 -12.63 6.06
CA ILE A 162 19.07 -12.25 7.18
C ILE A 162 18.39 -11.28 8.13
N SER A 163 17.55 -10.38 7.61
CA SER A 163 16.89 -9.37 8.43
C SER A 163 15.95 -9.99 9.46
N SER A 164 15.30 -11.12 9.15
CA SER A 164 14.49 -11.88 10.11
C SER A 164 15.34 -12.57 11.18
N ILE A 165 16.55 -13.05 10.83
CA ILE A 165 17.51 -13.67 11.76
C ILE A 165 18.19 -12.64 12.68
N SER A 166 18.52 -11.45 12.17
CA SER A 166 19.22 -10.40 12.92
C SER A 166 18.38 -9.84 14.08
N THR A 167 17.05 -9.79 13.93
CA THR A 167 16.12 -9.48 15.03
C THR A 167 16.19 -10.48 16.18
N THR A 168 16.56 -11.74 15.91
CA THR A 168 16.72 -12.80 16.92
C THR A 168 18.05 -12.67 17.67
N ILE A 169 19.11 -12.16 17.04
CA ILE A 169 20.46 -12.03 17.62
C ILE A 169 20.59 -10.86 18.63
N GLN A 170 19.64 -9.91 18.66
CA GLN A 170 19.64 -8.85 19.69
C GLN A 170 19.32 -9.35 21.12
N GLN A 171 19.01 -10.64 21.30
CA GLN A 171 18.82 -11.27 22.60
C GLN A 171 19.98 -12.24 22.88
N SER A 172 21.05 -11.72 23.49
CA SER A 172 22.13 -12.56 24.01
C SER A 172 21.81 -13.02 25.43
N ASP A 173 21.77 -14.34 25.63
CA ASP A 173 21.84 -14.94 26.95
C ASP A 173 23.21 -14.65 27.57
N ALA A 174 23.27 -14.59 28.90
CA ALA A 174 24.53 -14.57 29.62
C ALA A 174 24.78 -15.94 30.25
N VAL A 175 25.74 -16.68 29.71
CA VAL A 175 26.16 -17.98 30.22
C VAL A 175 27.38 -17.81 31.11
N ARG A 176 27.23 -18.06 32.41
CA ARG A 176 28.31 -17.98 33.40
C ARG A 176 28.96 -19.35 33.57
N LEU A 177 30.30 -19.41 33.47
CA LEU A 177 31.07 -20.63 33.64
C LEU A 177 31.56 -20.78 35.09
N ARG A 178 31.65 -22.03 35.57
CA ARG A 178 32.11 -22.35 36.94
C ARG A 178 33.56 -21.95 37.21
N LYS A 179 34.42 -21.98 36.17
CA LYS A 179 35.83 -21.57 36.26
C LYS A 179 36.02 -20.05 36.26
N GLY A 180 34.92 -19.28 36.29
CA GLY A 180 34.94 -17.85 36.01
C GLY A 180 34.83 -17.59 34.51
N GLY A 181 34.23 -16.45 34.15
CA GLY A 181 33.95 -16.08 32.76
C GLY A 181 32.45 -16.03 32.46
N THR A 182 32.07 -15.12 31.57
CA THR A 182 30.69 -14.96 31.10
C THR A 182 30.72 -14.86 29.59
N ILE A 183 29.95 -15.71 28.95
CA ILE A 183 29.80 -15.75 27.49
C ILE A 183 28.47 -15.10 27.18
N LYS A 184 28.51 -14.12 26.27
CA LYS A 184 27.31 -13.49 25.73
C LYS A 184 27.01 -14.14 24.38
N GLY A 185 25.81 -14.69 24.25
CA GLY A 185 25.39 -15.38 23.04
C GLY A 185 24.04 -16.05 23.22
N THR A 186 23.47 -16.59 22.16
CA THR A 186 22.19 -17.32 22.22
C THR A 186 22.47 -18.79 22.48
N VAL A 187 21.86 -19.37 23.53
CA VAL A 187 21.96 -20.81 23.78
C VAL A 187 21.10 -21.54 22.76
N THR A 188 21.73 -22.17 21.77
CA THR A 188 21.04 -22.90 20.70
C THR A 188 20.69 -24.33 21.11
N GLU A 189 21.45 -24.91 22.05
CA GLU A 189 21.21 -26.26 22.55
C GLU A 189 21.61 -26.36 24.02
N ASN A 190 20.76 -26.98 24.84
CA ASN A 190 21.02 -27.22 26.26
C ASN A 190 20.62 -28.65 26.61
N MET A 191 21.56 -29.58 26.53
CA MET A 191 21.38 -30.95 26.98
C MET A 191 21.71 -31.03 28.48
N GLU A 192 20.72 -31.38 29.30
CA GLU A 192 20.83 -31.34 30.77
C GLU A 192 22.02 -32.12 31.34
N ASP A 193 22.41 -33.22 30.69
CA ASP A 193 23.47 -34.12 31.16
C ASP A 193 24.74 -34.11 30.30
N SER A 194 24.81 -33.27 29.26
CA SER A 194 25.89 -33.33 28.28
C SER A 194 26.54 -31.97 28.06
N THR A 195 25.95 -31.14 27.20
CA THR A 195 26.59 -29.95 26.65
C THR A 195 25.61 -28.79 26.55
N VAL A 196 26.19 -27.59 26.55
CA VAL A 196 25.51 -26.33 26.21
C VAL A 196 26.22 -25.74 25.00
N THR A 197 25.50 -25.58 23.89
CA THR A 197 26.00 -24.93 22.68
C THR A 197 25.50 -23.50 22.63
N ILE A 198 26.42 -22.56 22.39
CA ILE A 198 26.18 -21.13 22.44
C ILE A 198 26.67 -20.52 21.12
N HIS A 199 25.80 -19.79 20.43
CA HIS A 199 26.21 -18.90 19.35
C HIS A 199 26.62 -17.56 19.96
N THR A 200 27.91 -17.24 19.95
CA THR A 200 28.45 -16.03 20.55
C THR A 200 28.02 -14.79 19.76
N ILE A 201 27.98 -13.64 20.42
CA ILE A 201 27.73 -12.35 19.76
C ILE A 201 28.78 -11.98 18.70
N GLU A 202 29.96 -12.62 18.75
CA GLU A 202 31.04 -12.46 17.77
C GLU A 202 30.86 -13.39 16.55
N GLY A 203 29.77 -14.15 16.50
CA GLY A 203 29.44 -15.07 15.39
C GLY A 203 30.11 -16.44 15.48
N GLY A 204 30.76 -16.76 16.59
CA GLY A 204 31.37 -18.08 16.83
C GLY A 204 30.38 -19.07 17.46
N ILE A 205 30.59 -20.36 17.24
CA ILE A 205 29.85 -21.43 17.94
C ILE A 205 30.79 -22.03 18.98
N VAL A 206 30.36 -22.03 20.25
CA VAL A 206 31.13 -22.61 21.35
C VAL A 206 30.28 -23.59 22.13
N THR A 207 30.83 -24.78 22.38
CA THR A 207 30.15 -25.85 23.13
C THR A 207 30.91 -26.11 24.42
N TYR A 208 30.20 -26.05 25.55
CA TYR A 208 30.75 -26.34 26.88
C TYR A 208 30.10 -27.58 27.46
N PRO A 209 30.84 -28.42 28.21
CA PRO A 209 30.22 -29.43 29.05
C PRO A 209 29.25 -28.76 30.03
N ARG A 210 28.05 -29.33 30.21
CA ARG A 210 27.02 -28.75 31.08
C ARG A 210 27.50 -28.60 32.53
N SER A 211 28.41 -29.47 32.95
CA SER A 211 29.10 -29.43 34.25
C SER A 211 29.97 -28.18 34.43
N GLU A 212 30.48 -27.58 33.35
CA GLU A 212 31.24 -26.32 33.39
C GLU A 212 30.36 -25.08 33.40
N VAL A 213 29.07 -25.21 33.07
CA VAL A 213 28.11 -24.10 33.07
C VAL A 213 27.50 -23.95 34.47
N PHE A 214 27.68 -22.78 35.07
CA PHE A 214 27.14 -22.44 36.39
C PHE A 214 25.68 -21.99 36.29
N THR A 215 25.40 -21.00 35.44
CA THR A 215 24.06 -20.43 35.28
C THR A 215 23.90 -19.94 33.86
N ILE A 216 22.69 -20.12 33.32
CA ILE A 216 22.25 -19.52 32.07
C ILE A 216 21.23 -18.45 32.47
N GLU A 217 21.65 -17.19 32.46
CA GLU A 217 20.74 -16.06 32.65
C GLU A 217 20.06 -15.79 31.31
N ARG A 218 18.94 -16.48 31.08
CA ARG A 218 18.08 -16.18 29.92
C ARG A 218 17.53 -14.79 30.12
N ARG A 219 17.80 -13.90 29.17
CA ARG A 219 17.07 -12.64 29.12
C ARG A 219 15.67 -13.03 28.69
N GLU A 220 14.70 -13.00 29.61
CA GLU A 220 13.31 -13.17 29.21
C GLU A 220 13.04 -12.17 28.09
N PRO A 221 12.44 -12.62 26.98
CA PRO A 221 12.05 -11.70 25.94
C PRO A 221 11.20 -10.62 26.59
N ILE A 222 11.70 -9.38 26.60
CA ILE A 222 10.96 -8.19 27.06
C ILE A 222 9.60 -8.14 26.34
N SER A 223 9.49 -8.77 25.17
CA SER A 223 8.26 -8.97 24.45
C SER A 223 7.25 -9.92 25.13
N GLN A 224 7.59 -11.03 25.80
CA GLN A 224 6.55 -11.96 26.27
C GLN A 224 5.82 -11.51 27.55
N ALA A 225 6.51 -10.86 28.48
CA ALA A 225 5.87 -10.32 29.68
C ALA A 225 4.98 -9.08 29.37
N MET A 226 5.32 -8.29 28.34
CA MET A 226 4.45 -7.21 27.84
C MET A 226 3.39 -7.68 26.83
N GLN A 227 3.62 -8.77 26.09
CA GLN A 227 2.66 -9.28 25.10
C GLN A 227 1.50 -10.05 25.73
N MET A 228 1.66 -10.67 26.90
CA MET A 228 0.55 -11.40 27.52
C MET A 228 -0.53 -10.50 28.13
N GLU A 229 -0.22 -9.25 28.49
CA GLU A 229 -1.21 -8.31 29.03
C GLU A 229 -1.90 -7.47 27.93
N ASN A 230 -1.37 -7.47 26.70
CA ASN A 230 -1.87 -6.68 25.57
C ASN A 230 -2.20 -7.54 24.32
N LYS A 231 -2.77 -8.74 24.52
CA LYS A 231 -3.25 -9.61 23.42
C LYS A 231 -4.52 -9.12 22.69
N GLY A 232 -4.75 -7.82 22.64
CA GLY A 232 -5.81 -7.22 21.84
C GLY A 232 -5.25 -6.05 21.05
N SER A 233 -5.14 -6.20 19.73
CA SER A 233 -4.58 -5.27 18.74
C SER A 233 -3.06 -5.04 18.81
N ALA A 234 -2.35 -5.42 17.74
CA ALA A 234 -1.04 -4.87 17.47
C ALA A 234 -1.17 -3.32 17.45
N PRO A 235 -0.28 -2.58 18.12
CA PRO A 235 -0.38 -1.12 18.15
C PRO A 235 -0.33 -0.58 16.72
N ILE A 236 -1.22 0.38 16.37
CA ILE A 236 -1.13 1.05 15.07
C ILE A 236 0.31 1.52 14.85
N GLY A 237 0.83 1.24 13.66
CA GLY A 237 2.16 1.63 13.25
C GLY A 237 3.21 0.52 13.34
N SER A 238 2.92 -0.69 13.84
CA SER A 238 3.91 -1.78 13.80
C SER A 238 3.98 -2.56 12.48
N GLY A 239 3.10 -2.26 11.52
CA GLY A 239 3.02 -2.98 10.24
C GLY A 239 2.24 -2.21 9.18
N LEU A 240 1.90 -2.89 8.09
CA LEU A 240 1.04 -2.35 7.03
C LEU A 240 -0.35 -2.05 7.61
N GLY A 241 -0.78 -0.79 7.54
CA GLY A 241 -2.12 -0.37 7.93
C GLY A 241 -2.96 -0.02 6.70
N LEU A 242 -4.21 -0.49 6.69
CA LEU A 242 -5.21 -0.10 5.69
C LEU A 242 -6.26 0.79 6.35
N GLU A 243 -6.58 1.91 5.73
CA GLU A 243 -7.58 2.84 6.26
C GLU A 243 -8.63 3.13 5.21
N ILE A 244 -9.90 3.09 5.60
CA ILE A 244 -11.03 3.44 4.73
C ILE A 244 -11.78 4.58 5.39
N GLN A 245 -11.95 5.67 4.67
CA GLN A 245 -12.61 6.87 5.15
C GLN A 245 -13.69 7.34 4.19
N ALA A 246 -14.74 7.94 4.75
CA ALA A 246 -15.76 8.64 4.01
C ALA A 246 -16.06 9.98 4.68
N GLY A 247 -16.51 10.96 3.91
CA GLY A 247 -16.78 12.27 4.48
C GLY A 247 -17.36 13.27 3.51
N VAL A 248 -17.33 14.53 3.94
CA VAL A 248 -17.84 15.68 3.20
C VAL A 248 -16.69 16.49 2.64
N THR A 249 -16.86 17.02 1.43
CA THR A 249 -15.87 17.88 0.79
C THR A 249 -16.47 19.23 0.47
N VAL A 250 -15.74 20.29 0.80
CA VAL A 250 -16.12 21.67 0.57
C VAL A 250 -15.17 22.25 -0.48
N PRO A 251 -15.66 22.53 -1.69
CA PRO A 251 -14.93 23.29 -2.69
C PRO A 251 -14.46 24.64 -2.17
N LEU A 252 -13.21 24.99 -2.47
CA LEU A 252 -12.59 26.27 -2.12
C LEU A 252 -12.05 26.97 -3.38
N GLY A 253 -11.80 28.28 -3.28
CA GLY A 253 -11.17 29.07 -4.35
C GLY A 253 -12.00 29.09 -5.63
N ASP A 254 -11.33 29.06 -6.77
CA ASP A 254 -11.97 29.14 -8.10
C ASP A 254 -12.88 27.94 -8.40
N PHE A 255 -12.65 26.79 -7.75
CA PHE A 255 -13.56 25.65 -7.79
C PHE A 255 -14.94 25.97 -7.21
N SER A 256 -15.02 26.98 -6.34
CA SER A 256 -16.25 27.51 -5.76
C SER A 256 -16.76 28.81 -6.42
N GLY A 257 -16.10 29.26 -7.48
CA GLY A 257 -16.36 30.54 -8.16
C GLY A 257 -17.55 30.53 -9.11
N THR A 258 -18.16 31.70 -9.31
CA THR A 258 -19.43 31.90 -10.05
C THR A 258 -19.32 31.97 -11.58
N ASN A 259 -18.10 32.09 -12.14
CA ASN A 259 -17.91 32.25 -13.58
C ASN A 259 -17.77 30.89 -14.28
N GLY A 260 -18.89 30.24 -14.60
CA GLY A 260 -18.92 29.03 -15.44
C GLY A 260 -19.37 27.74 -14.73
N GLY A 261 -19.75 27.83 -13.46
CA GLY A 261 -20.33 26.74 -12.68
C GLY A 261 -19.51 26.42 -11.44
N LYS A 262 -20.12 26.68 -10.30
CA LYS A 262 -19.57 26.47 -8.96
C LYS A 262 -19.70 25.01 -8.56
N ALA A 263 -18.61 24.40 -8.09
CA ALA A 263 -18.72 23.13 -7.39
C ALA A 263 -19.37 23.36 -6.01
N LEU A 264 -20.36 22.53 -5.69
CA LEU A 264 -21.03 22.50 -4.39
C LEU A 264 -20.35 21.50 -3.44
N THR A 265 -20.68 21.62 -2.15
CA THR A 265 -20.32 20.62 -1.15
C THR A 265 -20.73 19.22 -1.62
N GLY A 266 -19.83 18.27 -1.43
CA GLY A 266 -19.96 16.91 -1.95
C GLY A 266 -19.57 15.86 -0.93
N PHE A 267 -19.40 14.64 -1.43
CA PHE A 267 -18.95 13.49 -0.64
C PHE A 267 -17.61 12.99 -1.16
N MET A 268 -16.84 12.38 -0.28
CA MET A 268 -15.58 11.75 -0.62
C MET A 268 -15.43 10.38 0.02
N PHE A 269 -14.78 9.50 -0.72
CA PHE A 269 -14.27 8.22 -0.24
C PHE A 269 -12.75 8.22 -0.39
N LYS A 270 -12.03 7.74 0.61
CA LYS A 270 -10.58 7.70 0.65
C LYS A 270 -10.12 6.37 1.20
N ALA A 271 -9.19 5.74 0.50
CA ALA A 271 -8.46 4.58 0.99
C ALA A 271 -7.00 4.99 1.19
N ASN A 272 -6.44 4.68 2.36
CA ASN A 272 -5.04 4.90 2.67
C ASN A 272 -4.35 3.57 2.93
N MET A 273 -3.10 3.49 2.51
CA MET A 273 -2.14 2.50 2.92
C MET A 273 -1.03 3.22 3.68
N THR A 274 -0.79 2.80 4.92
CA THR A 274 0.31 3.30 5.74
C THR A 274 1.35 2.23 5.98
N TYR A 275 2.61 2.61 5.91
CA TYR A 275 3.72 1.72 6.25
C TYR A 275 4.69 2.45 7.17
N PRO A 276 5.02 1.93 8.36
CA PRO A 276 5.96 2.58 9.27
C PRO A 276 7.37 2.58 8.70
N VAL A 277 7.95 3.76 8.61
CA VAL A 277 9.35 3.95 8.18
C VAL A 277 10.25 4.07 9.40
N PHE A 278 9.77 4.74 10.45
CA PHE A 278 10.50 4.93 11.69
C PHE A 278 9.55 4.93 12.87
N MET A 279 9.95 4.27 13.95
CA MET A 279 9.27 4.26 15.24
C MET A 279 10.31 4.47 16.33
N ASN A 280 10.04 5.38 17.27
CA ASN A 280 10.87 5.45 18.47
C ASN A 280 10.55 4.30 19.43
N GLU A 281 11.48 3.99 20.35
CA GLU A 281 11.38 2.83 21.26
C GLU A 281 10.08 2.81 22.09
N ASN A 282 9.52 3.99 22.39
CA ASN A 282 8.30 4.14 23.18
C ASN A 282 7.03 4.30 22.32
N GLN A 283 7.13 4.21 20.99
CA GLN A 283 6.04 4.46 20.02
C GLN A 283 5.30 5.80 20.21
N SER A 284 5.89 6.75 20.93
CA SER A 284 5.31 8.07 21.15
C SER A 284 5.44 8.97 19.91
N PHE A 285 6.31 8.59 18.98
CA PHE A 285 6.48 9.23 17.68
C PHE A 285 6.72 8.20 16.58
N ILE A 286 5.91 8.28 15.53
CA ILE A 286 5.90 7.34 14.41
C ILE A 286 5.94 8.15 13.11
N VAL A 287 6.85 7.79 12.22
CA VAL A 287 6.91 8.30 10.84
C VAL A 287 6.44 7.18 9.92
N GLN A 288 5.43 7.45 9.12
CA GLN A 288 4.85 6.49 8.18
C GLN A 288 4.95 7.02 6.76
N SER A 289 5.25 6.13 5.82
CA SER A 289 4.91 6.32 4.41
C SER A 289 3.38 6.21 4.27
N LEU A 290 2.80 7.09 3.47
CA LEU A 290 1.36 7.18 3.27
C LEU A 290 1.07 7.24 1.78
N THR A 291 0.37 6.23 1.26
CA THR A 291 -0.18 6.23 -0.09
C THR A 291 -1.70 6.23 0.00
N SER A 292 -2.36 7.07 -0.78
CA SER A 292 -3.80 7.22 -0.74
C SER A 292 -4.41 7.29 -2.13
N ALA A 293 -5.61 6.77 -2.25
CA ALA A 293 -6.50 7.05 -3.37
C ALA A 293 -7.80 7.63 -2.81
N SER A 294 -8.19 8.83 -3.25
CA SER A 294 -9.48 9.39 -2.90
C SER A 294 -10.30 9.77 -4.12
N VAL A 295 -11.62 9.71 -3.99
CA VAL A 295 -12.58 10.14 -4.99
C VAL A 295 -13.53 11.14 -4.35
N SER A 296 -13.66 12.34 -4.92
CA SER A 296 -14.66 13.34 -4.54
C SER A 296 -15.74 13.42 -5.61
N ILE A 297 -16.99 13.52 -5.17
CA ILE A 297 -18.15 13.77 -6.02
C ILE A 297 -18.81 15.05 -5.51
N ASN A 298 -18.78 16.10 -6.31
CA ASN A 298 -19.30 17.42 -5.97
C ASN A 298 -20.44 17.81 -6.93
N GLY A 299 -21.53 18.33 -6.39
CA GLY A 299 -22.61 18.89 -7.21
C GLY A 299 -22.14 20.13 -7.97
N VAL A 300 -22.95 20.59 -8.91
CA VAL A 300 -22.68 21.82 -9.67
C VAL A 300 -23.83 22.78 -9.47
N ASP A 301 -23.50 24.04 -9.25
CA ASP A 301 -24.44 25.14 -9.22
C ASP A 301 -24.01 26.18 -10.25
N ILE A 302 -24.90 26.55 -11.16
CA ILE A 302 -24.63 27.61 -12.12
C ILE A 302 -25.74 28.64 -12.02
N GLU A 303 -25.36 29.86 -11.66
CA GLU A 303 -26.28 30.99 -11.65
C GLU A 303 -26.61 31.39 -13.10
N TYR A 304 -27.78 30.97 -13.59
CA TYR A 304 -28.35 31.42 -14.86
C TYR A 304 -29.66 32.21 -14.64
N PRO A 305 -30.09 33.06 -15.59
CA PRO A 305 -31.38 33.74 -15.51
C PRO A 305 -32.51 32.71 -15.38
N ALA A 306 -33.54 33.05 -14.60
CA ALA A 306 -34.63 32.17 -14.14
C ALA A 306 -35.47 31.44 -15.23
N GLN A 307 -35.12 31.57 -16.51
CA GLN A 307 -35.84 31.00 -17.66
C GLN A 307 -35.05 29.94 -18.44
N ALA A 308 -33.78 29.66 -18.08
CA ALA A 308 -33.01 28.60 -18.74
C ALA A 308 -33.29 27.24 -18.10
N ARG A 309 -33.47 26.20 -18.92
CA ARG A 309 -33.44 24.81 -18.43
C ARG A 309 -31.98 24.40 -18.36
N THR A 310 -31.58 23.89 -17.19
CA THR A 310 -30.23 23.43 -16.94
C THR A 310 -30.24 22.00 -16.43
N ASP A 311 -29.48 21.13 -17.09
CA ASP A 311 -29.19 19.78 -16.61
C ASP A 311 -27.70 19.70 -16.27
N PHE A 312 -27.39 19.24 -15.06
CA PHE A 312 -26.02 19.22 -14.55
C PHE A 312 -25.67 17.85 -14.00
N GLY A 313 -24.50 17.35 -14.40
CA GLY A 313 -23.86 16.20 -13.78
C GLY A 313 -23.14 16.55 -12.47
N PHE A 314 -22.20 15.70 -12.08
CA PHE A 314 -21.33 15.92 -10.93
C PHE A 314 -19.90 16.19 -11.39
N TRP A 315 -19.19 17.05 -10.67
CA TRP A 315 -17.73 17.06 -10.70
C TRP A 315 -17.22 15.80 -10.02
N ILE A 316 -16.38 15.04 -10.71
CA ILE A 316 -15.75 13.85 -10.15
C ILE A 316 -14.24 14.02 -10.21
N THR A 317 -13.57 13.86 -9.07
CA THR A 317 -12.11 14.04 -8.96
C THR A 317 -11.49 12.86 -8.24
N GLY A 318 -10.46 12.28 -8.84
CA GLY A 318 -9.63 11.22 -8.29
C GLY A 318 -8.25 11.77 -7.87
N TRP A 319 -7.76 11.34 -6.71
CA TRP A 319 -6.53 11.83 -6.09
C TRP A 319 -5.64 10.67 -5.65
N PRO A 320 -4.92 10.00 -6.56
CA PRO A 320 -3.81 9.12 -6.21
C PRO A 320 -2.61 9.94 -5.73
N LEU A 321 -2.29 9.85 -4.44
CA LEU A 321 -1.25 10.64 -3.78
C LEU A 321 -0.34 9.74 -2.93
N THR A 322 0.93 10.13 -2.78
CA THR A 322 1.88 9.48 -1.87
C THR A 322 2.66 10.52 -1.07
N GLY A 323 3.15 10.15 0.11
CA GLY A 323 3.87 11.05 0.98
C GLY A 323 4.13 10.49 2.37
N ILE A 324 4.12 11.37 3.35
CA ILE A 324 4.57 11.08 4.71
C ILE A 324 3.48 11.47 5.69
N ARG A 325 3.30 10.64 6.72
CA ARG A 325 2.52 10.94 7.91
C ARG A 325 3.41 10.92 9.15
N LEU A 326 3.29 11.95 9.97
CA LEU A 326 3.90 12.03 11.29
C LEU A 326 2.80 11.81 12.32
N MET A 327 2.99 10.87 13.23
CA MET A 327 2.02 10.53 14.26
C MET A 327 2.69 10.61 15.63
N THR A 328 1.96 11.14 16.61
CA THR A 328 2.38 11.17 18.01
C THR A 328 1.30 10.61 18.92
N ARG A 329 1.74 9.89 19.94
CA ARG A 329 0.90 9.30 20.99
C ARG A 329 1.30 9.91 22.33
N PRO A 330 0.61 10.98 22.78
CA PRO A 330 0.90 11.59 24.07
C PRO A 330 0.52 10.70 25.27
N GLY A 331 -0.17 9.57 25.03
CA GLY A 331 -0.61 8.60 26.02
C GLY A 331 -2.12 8.32 25.92
N GLY A 332 -2.54 7.10 26.27
CA GLY A 332 -3.95 6.66 26.22
C GLY A 332 -4.43 6.25 24.82
N ASP A 333 -5.75 6.29 24.61
CA ASP A 333 -6.43 5.80 23.42
C ASP A 333 -6.33 6.71 22.18
N PHE A 334 -5.58 7.82 22.26
CA PHE A 334 -5.55 8.83 21.19
C PHE A 334 -4.15 8.94 20.56
N ALA A 335 -4.13 8.98 19.23
CA ALA A 335 -2.96 9.38 18.46
C ALA A 335 -3.30 10.58 17.58
N PHE A 336 -2.44 11.59 17.58
CA PHE A 336 -2.55 12.75 16.69
C PHE A 336 -1.63 12.55 15.51
N HIS A 337 -2.05 12.94 14.32
CA HIS A 337 -1.18 12.89 13.15
C HIS A 337 -1.33 14.11 12.26
N CYS A 338 -0.28 14.39 11.51
CA CYS A 338 -0.30 15.28 10.37
C CYS A 338 0.31 14.56 9.15
N SER A 339 -0.14 14.94 7.96
CA SER A 339 0.27 14.30 6.72
C SER A 339 0.53 15.33 5.63
N GLY A 340 1.49 15.02 4.76
CA GLY A 340 1.78 15.76 3.54
C GLY A 340 1.97 14.77 2.40
N GLN A 341 1.23 14.96 1.30
CA GLN A 341 1.27 14.08 0.13
C GLN A 341 1.30 14.89 -1.16
N ALA A 342 1.85 14.29 -2.21
CA ALA A 342 1.86 14.81 -3.57
C ALA A 342 1.55 13.69 -4.56
N GLY A 343 1.06 14.05 -5.74
CA GLY A 343 0.71 13.08 -6.77
C GLY A 343 -0.08 13.72 -7.90
N ILE A 344 -1.14 13.03 -8.32
CA ILE A 344 -1.93 13.40 -9.49
C ILE A 344 -3.37 13.68 -9.06
N LEU A 345 -3.97 14.70 -9.68
CA LEU A 345 -5.40 14.92 -9.73
C LEU A 345 -5.88 14.49 -11.12
N ALA A 346 -6.83 13.56 -11.16
CA ALA A 346 -7.61 13.24 -12.35
C ALA A 346 -9.02 13.76 -12.15
N GLY A 347 -9.39 14.83 -12.87
CA GLY A 347 -10.71 15.45 -12.77
C GLY A 347 -11.55 15.22 -14.02
N SER A 348 -12.85 15.03 -13.83
CA SER A 348 -13.84 15.05 -14.90
C SER A 348 -14.86 16.14 -14.60
N SER A 349 -15.03 17.02 -15.58
CA SER A 349 -16.07 18.03 -15.59
C SER A 349 -17.39 17.40 -16.06
N PRO A 350 -18.52 17.80 -15.46
CA PRO A 350 -19.81 17.33 -15.93
C PRO A 350 -20.11 17.91 -17.32
N PRO A 351 -20.94 17.22 -18.12
CA PRO A 351 -21.55 17.86 -19.28
C PRO A 351 -22.46 19.01 -18.80
N ILE A 352 -22.46 20.11 -19.54
CA ILE A 352 -23.32 21.27 -19.27
C ILE A 352 -24.15 21.53 -20.53
N THR A 353 -25.47 21.45 -20.40
CA THR A 353 -26.41 21.87 -21.44
C THR A 353 -27.22 23.06 -20.93
N ILE A 354 -27.14 24.17 -21.64
CA ILE A 354 -27.91 25.38 -21.36
C ILE A 354 -28.80 25.66 -22.56
N ASP A 355 -30.09 25.45 -22.38
CA ASP A 355 -31.10 25.83 -23.37
C ASP A 355 -31.75 27.15 -22.96
N ALA A 356 -31.42 28.21 -23.69
CA ALA A 356 -32.04 29.52 -23.60
C ALA A 356 -32.85 29.83 -24.86
N THR A 357 -33.78 30.78 -24.77
CA THR A 357 -34.69 31.13 -25.88
C THR A 357 -33.96 31.60 -27.14
N THR A 358 -32.71 32.07 -27.00
CA THR A 358 -31.91 32.66 -28.08
C THR A 358 -30.62 31.90 -28.41
N TYR A 359 -30.22 30.91 -27.61
CA TYR A 359 -29.05 30.07 -27.86
C TYR A 359 -29.15 28.74 -27.10
N SER A 360 -28.57 27.68 -27.67
CA SER A 360 -28.29 26.44 -26.95
C SER A 360 -26.77 26.29 -26.86
N LEU A 361 -26.26 26.05 -25.65
CA LEU A 361 -24.86 25.77 -25.39
C LEU A 361 -24.75 24.35 -24.86
N GLU A 362 -24.08 23.48 -25.61
CA GLU A 362 -23.69 22.16 -25.14
C GLU A 362 -22.18 22.14 -24.92
N GLN A 363 -21.78 21.77 -23.70
CA GLN A 363 -20.41 21.48 -23.34
C GLN A 363 -20.35 19.99 -22.98
N PRO A 364 -19.60 19.17 -23.73
CA PRO A 364 -19.41 17.77 -23.38
C PRO A 364 -18.57 17.63 -22.09
N ASN A 365 -18.61 16.44 -21.49
CA ASN A 365 -17.67 16.08 -20.42
C ASN A 365 -16.22 16.31 -20.91
N SER A 366 -15.44 17.02 -20.12
CA SER A 366 -13.99 17.16 -20.31
C SER A 366 -13.24 16.56 -19.13
N SER A 367 -12.24 15.73 -19.41
CA SER A 367 -11.34 15.16 -18.40
C SER A 367 -9.96 15.82 -18.48
N ALA A 368 -9.29 15.92 -17.34
CA ALA A 368 -7.97 16.52 -17.24
C ALA A 368 -7.16 15.90 -16.10
N ILE A 369 -5.84 15.89 -16.28
CA ILE A 369 -4.88 15.49 -15.26
C ILE A 369 -4.00 16.67 -14.86
N ALA A 370 -3.62 16.74 -13.59
CA ALA A 370 -2.68 17.73 -13.08
C ALA A 370 -1.86 17.20 -11.92
N PHE A 371 -0.77 17.89 -11.61
CA PHE A 371 -0.09 17.71 -10.34
C PHE A 371 -1.02 18.14 -9.20
N ALA A 372 -0.97 17.39 -8.09
CA ALA A 372 -1.77 17.63 -6.92
C ALA A 372 -0.96 17.46 -5.63
N TYR A 373 -1.39 18.15 -4.59
CA TYR A 373 -0.85 18.01 -3.24
C TYR A 373 -1.98 17.97 -2.22
N GLN A 374 -1.70 17.34 -1.09
CA GLN A 374 -2.59 17.25 0.06
C GLN A 374 -1.81 17.55 1.35
N ALA A 375 -2.41 18.31 2.24
CA ALA A 375 -1.97 18.48 3.62
C ALA A 375 -3.12 18.15 4.57
N GLY A 376 -2.87 17.31 5.56
CA GLY A 376 -3.90 16.82 6.47
C GLY A 376 -3.46 16.79 7.92
N ALA A 377 -4.43 16.83 8.82
CA ALA A 377 -4.26 16.58 10.24
C ALA A 377 -5.46 15.80 10.76
N GLY A 378 -5.22 14.93 11.74
CA GLY A 378 -6.28 14.09 12.27
C GLY A 378 -5.96 13.44 13.59
N ILE A 379 -6.94 12.69 14.07
CA ILE A 379 -6.91 11.96 15.33
C ILE A 379 -7.29 10.51 15.02
N VAL A 380 -6.53 9.57 15.57
CA VAL A 380 -6.89 8.17 15.63
C VAL A 380 -7.29 7.84 17.06
N PHE A 381 -8.46 7.25 17.24
CA PHE A 381 -8.99 6.83 18.52
C PHE A 381 -9.06 5.30 18.61
N GLN A 382 -8.58 4.76 19.72
CA GLN A 382 -8.51 3.33 20.04
C GLN A 382 -7.89 2.49 18.93
N ASP A 383 -6.94 3.07 18.21
CA ASP A 383 -6.27 2.39 17.11
C ASP A 383 -7.23 1.83 16.04
N ARG A 384 -8.42 2.42 15.90
CA ARG A 384 -9.48 1.91 15.01
C ARG A 384 -10.24 3.00 14.29
N PHE A 385 -10.53 4.09 14.98
CA PHE A 385 -11.37 5.15 14.42
C PHE A 385 -10.51 6.33 14.01
N LEU A 386 -10.63 6.74 12.75
CA LEU A 386 -9.85 7.83 12.18
C LEU A 386 -10.77 9.02 11.91
N PHE A 387 -10.37 10.19 12.39
CA PHE A 387 -10.97 11.49 12.05
C PHE A 387 -9.91 12.36 11.41
N GLU A 388 -10.12 12.82 10.17
CA GLU A 388 -9.13 13.59 9.42
C GLU A 388 -9.77 14.85 8.81
N VAL A 389 -9.05 15.97 8.90
CA VAL A 389 -9.30 17.19 8.13
C VAL A 389 -8.14 17.34 7.17
N TYR A 390 -8.40 17.50 5.88
CA TYR A 390 -7.34 17.73 4.91
C TYR A 390 -7.74 18.66 3.79
N TYR A 391 -6.74 19.39 3.31
CA TYR A 391 -6.81 20.25 2.15
C TYR A 391 -6.14 19.56 0.96
N MET A 392 -6.81 19.52 -0.18
CA MET A 392 -6.26 19.05 -1.45
C MET A 392 -6.31 20.17 -2.48
N SER A 393 -5.32 20.22 -3.34
CA SER A 393 -5.29 21.20 -4.42
C SER A 393 -4.58 20.68 -5.65
N GLY A 394 -5.09 21.04 -6.82
CA GLY A 394 -4.48 20.82 -8.11
C GLY A 394 -5.00 21.83 -9.13
N SER A 395 -4.37 21.89 -10.31
CA SER A 395 -4.74 22.84 -11.36
C SER A 395 -4.89 22.17 -12.72
N PRO A 396 -5.93 21.33 -12.91
CA PRO A 396 -6.26 20.74 -14.19
C PRO A 396 -6.51 21.79 -15.27
N LYS A 397 -6.11 21.45 -16.49
CA LYS A 397 -6.42 22.23 -17.69
C LYS A 397 -7.44 21.45 -18.49
N TYR A 398 -8.66 21.95 -18.54
CA TYR A 398 -9.75 21.35 -19.28
C TYR A 398 -9.78 21.93 -20.69
N THR A 399 -9.94 21.05 -21.68
CA THR A 399 -10.24 21.46 -23.05
C THR A 399 -11.75 21.57 -23.15
N LEU A 400 -12.26 22.78 -23.37
CA LEU A 400 -13.66 23.04 -23.62
C LEU A 400 -13.89 23.21 -25.10
N THR A 401 -14.87 22.48 -25.61
CA THR A 401 -15.30 22.60 -27.00
C THR A 401 -16.70 23.18 -27.00
N LYS A 402 -16.89 24.34 -27.63
CA LYS A 402 -18.15 25.06 -27.78
C LYS A 402 -18.50 25.16 -29.26
N THR A 403 -19.77 24.98 -29.62
CA THR A 403 -20.27 25.27 -30.96
C THR A 403 -21.06 26.58 -30.95
N GLU A 404 -20.59 27.61 -31.64
CA GLU A 404 -21.29 28.89 -31.78
C GLU A 404 -21.50 29.21 -33.27
N ASN A 405 -22.75 29.43 -33.69
CA ASN A 405 -23.10 29.72 -35.10
C ASN A 405 -22.52 28.68 -36.09
N SER A 406 -22.55 27.39 -35.71
CA SER A 406 -21.97 26.27 -36.47
C SER A 406 -20.43 26.30 -36.61
N VAL A 407 -19.73 27.10 -35.81
CA VAL A 407 -18.27 27.09 -35.69
C VAL A 407 -17.88 26.39 -34.40
N LEU A 408 -17.03 25.38 -34.50
CA LEU A 408 -16.43 24.71 -33.36
C LEU A 408 -15.26 25.55 -32.83
N GLN A 409 -15.37 26.01 -31.59
CA GLN A 409 -14.31 26.71 -30.87
C GLN A 409 -13.78 25.81 -29.76
N THR A 410 -12.45 25.69 -29.67
CA THR A 410 -11.76 24.93 -28.63
C THR A 410 -10.96 25.89 -27.76
N ASP A 411 -11.34 26.01 -26.49
CA ASP A 411 -10.65 26.82 -25.49
C ASP A 411 -10.02 25.92 -24.42
N ILE A 412 -8.86 26.33 -23.87
CA ILE A 412 -8.23 25.62 -22.75
C ILE A 412 -8.44 26.47 -21.50
N ILE A 413 -9.19 25.93 -20.54
CA ILE A 413 -9.46 26.60 -19.26
C ILE A 413 -8.66 25.92 -18.15
N LYS A 414 -7.84 26.72 -17.45
CA LYS A 414 -7.21 26.29 -16.21
C LYS A 414 -8.24 26.44 -15.09
N GLN A 415 -8.66 25.34 -14.49
CA GLN A 415 -9.57 25.35 -13.35
C GLN A 415 -8.79 24.91 -12.12
N GLU A 416 -8.59 25.82 -11.16
CA GLU A 416 -7.98 25.43 -9.89
C GLU A 416 -9.01 24.64 -9.08
N THR A 417 -8.65 23.42 -8.72
CA THR A 417 -9.50 22.50 -7.94
C THR A 417 -8.92 22.39 -6.55
N SER A 418 -9.59 23.02 -5.59
CA SER A 418 -9.22 22.97 -4.19
C SER A 418 -10.38 22.46 -3.35
N LEU A 419 -10.11 21.51 -2.45
CA LEU A 419 -11.10 20.86 -1.60
C LEU A 419 -10.62 20.87 -0.16
N LEU A 420 -11.50 21.29 0.76
CA LEU A 420 -11.36 21.02 2.18
C LEU A 420 -12.28 19.85 2.54
N SER A 421 -11.69 18.77 3.03
CA SER A 421 -12.41 17.54 3.36
C SER A 421 -12.42 17.29 4.85
N LEU A 422 -13.56 16.82 5.35
CA LEU A 422 -13.73 16.30 6.69
C LEU A 422 -14.20 14.84 6.60
N THR A 423 -13.40 13.92 7.14
CA THR A 423 -13.64 12.48 7.01
C THR A 423 -13.65 11.76 8.35
N LEU A 424 -14.40 10.66 8.36
CA LEU A 424 -14.43 9.64 9.40
C LEU A 424 -14.10 8.29 8.76
N GLY A 425 -13.36 7.44 9.45
CA GLY A 425 -12.95 6.16 8.90
C GLY A 425 -12.53 5.13 9.92
N LEU A 426 -12.15 3.98 9.38
CA LEU A 426 -11.68 2.81 10.10
C LEU A 426 -10.25 2.47 9.70
N VAL A 427 -9.47 2.02 10.67
CA VAL A 427 -8.12 1.46 10.50
C VAL A 427 -8.17 -0.04 10.73
N PHE A 428 -7.51 -0.80 9.85
CA PHE A 428 -7.43 -2.26 9.84
C PHE A 428 -6.00 -2.74 9.99
#